data_AF-A0A8D8W0E2-F1
#
_entry.id   AF-A0A8D8W0E2-F1
#
_cell.length_a   1.000
_cell.length_b   1.000
_cell.length_c   1.000
_cell.angle_alpha   90.00
_cell.angle_beta   90.00
_cell.angle_gamma   90.00
#
_symmetry.space_group_name_H-M   'P 1'
#
loop_
_entity.id
_entity.type
_entity.pdbx_description
1 polymer ?
#
loop_
_entity_poly.entity_id
_entity_poly.type
_entity_poly.pdbx_seq_one_letter_code
_entity_poly.pdbx_strand_id
1 'polypeptide(L)'
;MYLEKKYKSVAVVFLSSFFQYYNFITILCYIVKYRYILWNQQVGNKLLEIKKDTKPWNPPYELSRKDQVSITRIRIGHTNLTHCHLMKKENPPVCSRCACRITVKHILKECHIYIHLSEIPFARILISSPALKMIT
;
A
#
# COMPACT_ATOMS: atom_id res chain seq x y z
N MET A 1 13.50 50.87 26.39
CA MET A 1 12.15 50.50 25.89
C MET A 1 12.10 49.87 24.49
N TYR A 2 13.23 49.68 23.78
CA TYR A 2 13.22 49.08 22.43
C TYR A 2 13.40 47.54 22.40
N LEU A 3 13.94 46.95 23.48
CA LEU A 3 14.26 45.52 23.55
C LEU A 3 13.02 44.65 23.85
N GLU A 4 12.13 45.05 24.76
CA GLU A 4 10.94 44.26 25.13
C GLU A 4 9.93 44.05 23.99
N LYS A 5 9.82 45.00 23.05
CA LYS A 5 8.90 44.87 21.90
C LYS A 5 9.36 43.79 20.92
N LYS A 6 10.67 43.52 20.81
CA LYS A 6 11.21 42.51 19.90
C LYS A 6 10.99 41.09 20.43
N TYR A 7 11.16 40.88 21.74
CA TYR A 7 10.93 39.58 22.38
C TYR A 7 9.45 39.17 22.41
N LYS A 8 8.51 40.12 22.57
CA LYS A 8 7.06 39.85 22.51
C LYS A 8 6.60 39.39 21.12
N SER A 9 7.09 40.01 20.03
CA SER A 9 6.75 39.57 18.66
C SER A 9 7.33 38.20 18.29
N VAL A 10 8.57 37.90 18.69
CA VAL A 10 9.18 36.59 18.41
C VAL A 10 8.47 35.48 19.20
N ALA A 11 8.13 35.70 20.46
CA ALA A 11 7.39 34.74 21.28
C ALA A 11 5.98 34.45 20.73
N VAL A 12 5.27 35.47 20.22
CA VAL A 12 3.92 35.30 19.64
C VAL A 12 3.96 34.48 18.35
N VAL A 13 4.94 34.71 17.46
CA VAL A 13 5.10 33.93 16.22
C VAL A 13 5.53 32.49 16.52
N PHE A 14 6.36 32.28 17.54
CA PHE A 14 6.75 30.96 17.99
C PHE A 14 5.54 30.21 18.58
N LEU A 15 4.78 30.84 19.47
CA LEU A 15 3.59 30.24 20.08
C LEU A 15 2.48 29.94 19.06
N SER A 16 2.25 30.79 18.07
CA SER A 16 1.27 30.52 17.01
C SER A 16 1.70 29.36 16.10
N SER A 17 2.99 29.28 15.76
CA SER A 17 3.56 28.17 14.97
C SER A 17 3.52 26.85 15.74
N PHE A 18 3.80 26.88 17.04
CA PHE A 18 3.68 25.73 17.93
C PHE A 18 2.22 25.28 18.10
N PHE A 19 1.28 26.22 18.25
CA PHE A 19 -0.14 25.90 18.35
C PHE A 19 -0.68 25.33 17.03
N GLN A 20 -0.22 25.85 15.89
CA GLN A 20 -0.60 25.33 14.58
C GLN A 20 0.02 23.94 14.30
N TYR A 21 1.25 23.71 14.75
CA TYR A 21 1.91 22.39 14.69
C TYR A 21 1.22 21.37 15.59
N TYR A 22 0.86 21.74 16.84
CA TYR A 22 0.09 20.87 17.74
C TYR A 22 -1.29 20.55 17.17
N ASN A 23 -2.00 21.55 16.63
CA ASN A 23 -3.28 21.33 15.96
C ASN A 23 -3.14 20.39 14.73
N PHE A 24 -2.07 20.54 13.95
CA PHE A 24 -1.82 19.64 12.82
C PHE A 24 -1.55 18.20 13.28
N ILE A 25 -0.73 18.01 14.33
CA ILE A 25 -0.47 16.69 14.91
C ILE A 25 -1.76 16.07 15.47
N THR A 26 -2.57 16.83 16.21
CA THR A 26 -3.82 16.30 16.77
C THR A 26 -4.82 15.92 15.67
N ILE A 27 -4.94 16.75 14.63
CA ILE A 27 -5.74 16.44 13.44
C ILE A 27 -5.22 15.19 12.74
N LEU A 28 -3.91 15.05 12.53
CA LEU A 28 -3.32 13.86 11.93
C LEU A 28 -3.58 12.61 12.76
N CYS A 29 -3.38 12.66 14.08
CA CYS A 29 -3.69 11.56 14.99
C CYS A 29 -5.17 11.17 14.91
N TYR A 30 -6.07 12.15 14.86
CA TYR A 30 -7.50 11.91 14.68
C TYR A 30 -7.81 11.21 13.36
N ILE A 31 -7.25 11.70 12.24
CA ILE A 31 -7.44 11.11 10.91
C ILE A 31 -6.91 9.67 10.86
N VAL A 32 -5.72 9.42 11.39
CA VAL A 32 -5.11 8.07 11.43
C VAL A 32 -5.98 7.12 12.25
N LYS A 33 -6.44 7.58 13.43
CA LYS A 33 -7.34 6.80 14.30
C LYS A 33 -8.68 6.50 13.61
N TYR A 34 -9.29 7.50 12.99
CA TYR A 34 -10.56 7.34 12.27
C TYR A 34 -10.43 6.38 11.08
N ARG A 35 -9.35 6.50 10.30
CA ARG A 35 -9.03 5.56 9.21
C ARG A 35 -8.86 4.12 9.70
N TYR A 36 -8.20 3.92 10.84
CA TYR A 36 -8.04 2.59 11.43
C TYR A 36 -9.39 1.98 11.84
N ILE A 37 -10.27 2.76 12.47
CA ILE A 37 -11.61 2.31 12.86
C ILE A 37 -12.42 1.90 11.62
N LEU A 38 -12.48 2.77 10.62
CA LEU A 38 -13.19 2.48 9.36
C LEU A 38 -12.65 1.24 8.66
N TRP A 39 -11.32 1.05 8.65
CA TRP A 39 -10.66 -0.11 8.07
C TRP A 39 -11.10 -1.42 8.74
N ASN A 40 -11.15 -1.44 10.07
CA ASN A 40 -11.55 -2.64 10.84
C ASN A 40 -13.06 -2.94 10.75
N GLN A 41 -13.88 -1.95 10.40
CA GLN A 41 -15.32 -2.14 10.22
C GLN A 41 -15.69 -2.65 8.83
N GLN A 42 -14.75 -2.71 7.88
CA GLN A 42 -15.04 -3.22 6.53
C GLN A 42 -15.34 -4.72 6.57
N VAL A 43 -16.50 -5.12 6.05
CA VAL A 43 -16.87 -6.53 5.87
C VAL A 43 -16.75 -6.89 4.39
N GLY A 44 -16.11 -8.02 4.07
CA GLY A 44 -15.95 -8.48 2.68
C GLY A 44 -14.87 -7.76 1.85
N ASN A 45 -14.01 -6.96 2.48
CA ASN A 45 -12.90 -6.32 1.78
C ASN A 45 -11.75 -7.31 1.51
N LYS A 46 -11.55 -7.68 0.24
CA LYS A 46 -10.49 -8.59 -0.22
C LYS A 46 -9.08 -8.12 0.15
N LEU A 47 -8.86 -6.81 0.31
CA LEU A 47 -7.58 -6.27 0.75
C LEU A 47 -7.26 -6.62 2.21
N LEU A 48 -8.27 -6.78 3.08
CA LEU A 48 -8.07 -7.17 4.49
C LEU A 48 -7.46 -8.57 4.61
N GLU A 49 -7.74 -9.46 3.66
CA GLU A 49 -7.15 -10.79 3.62
C GLU A 49 -5.64 -10.74 3.33
N ILE A 50 -5.20 -9.72 2.59
CA ILE A 50 -3.80 -9.50 2.22
C ILE A 50 -3.09 -8.66 3.31
N LYS A 51 -3.74 -7.62 3.82
CA LYS A 51 -3.19 -6.67 4.78
C LYS A 51 -4.20 -6.42 5.90
N LYS A 52 -3.88 -6.88 7.11
CA LYS A 52 -4.77 -6.72 8.27
C LYS A 52 -4.69 -5.34 8.92
N ASP A 53 -3.54 -4.67 8.83
CA ASP A 53 -3.29 -3.41 9.51
C ASP A 53 -3.29 -2.19 8.56
N THR A 54 -3.33 -0.97 9.11
CA THR A 54 -3.21 0.27 8.32
C THR A 54 -1.78 0.79 8.25
N LYS A 55 -0.80 0.08 8.86
CA LYS A 55 0.60 0.50 8.91
C LYS A 55 1.21 0.65 7.50
N PRO A 56 2.16 1.59 7.30
CA PRO A 56 2.88 1.68 6.03
C PRO A 56 3.55 0.35 5.68
N TRP A 57 3.62 0.04 4.39
CA TRP A 57 4.39 -1.11 3.95
C TRP A 57 5.86 -0.72 3.89
N ASN A 58 6.64 -1.20 4.84
CA ASN A 58 8.07 -0.94 4.89
C ASN A 58 8.79 -2.14 4.26
N PRO A 59 9.26 -2.03 3.00
CA PRO A 59 10.09 -3.07 2.42
C PRO A 59 11.40 -3.17 3.22
N PRO A 60 12.00 -4.37 3.35
CA PRO A 60 13.25 -4.55 4.09
C PRO A 60 14.48 -3.94 3.40
N TYR A 61 14.32 -3.37 2.19
CA TYR A 61 15.36 -2.72 1.39
C TYR A 61 14.73 -1.65 0.49
N GLU A 62 15.55 -0.75 -0.04
CA GLU A 62 15.09 0.33 -0.92
C GLU A 62 14.61 -0.22 -2.28
N LEU A 63 13.34 0.04 -2.58
CA LEU A 63 12.71 -0.33 -3.85
C LEU A 63 12.83 0.80 -4.85
N SER A 64 13.09 0.47 -6.12
CA SER A 64 12.97 1.45 -7.21
C SER A 64 11.52 1.95 -7.33
N ARG A 65 11.33 3.17 -7.84
CA ARG A 65 9.99 3.73 -8.10
C ARG A 65 9.13 2.79 -8.97
N LYS A 66 9.74 2.11 -9.94
CA LYS A 66 9.05 1.17 -10.83
C LYS A 66 8.52 -0.05 -10.07
N ASP A 67 9.31 -0.58 -9.14
CA ASP A 67 8.92 -1.74 -8.32
C ASP A 67 7.81 -1.37 -7.34
N GLN A 68 7.93 -0.20 -6.69
CA GLN A 68 6.89 0.31 -5.79
C GLN A 68 5.54 0.46 -6.49
N VAL A 69 5.53 1.02 -7.72
CA VAL A 69 4.31 1.15 -8.53
C VAL A 69 3.73 -0.21 -8.90
N SER A 70 4.58 -1.14 -9.33
CA SER A 70 4.17 -2.50 -9.73
C SER A 70 3.53 -3.25 -8.56
N ILE A 71 4.16 -3.24 -7.38
CA ILE A 71 3.65 -3.85 -6.16
C ILE A 71 2.30 -3.24 -5.77
N THR A 72 2.20 -1.91 -5.81
CA THR A 72 0.97 -1.20 -5.44
C THR A 72 -0.19 -1.61 -6.37
N ARG A 73 0.06 -1.70 -7.67
CA ARG A 73 -0.96 -2.12 -8.66
C ARG A 73 -1.39 -3.57 -8.46
N ILE A 74 -0.43 -4.47 -8.23
CA ILE A 74 -0.71 -5.89 -7.93
C ILE A 74 -1.63 -5.99 -6.71
N ARG A 75 -1.33 -5.26 -5.63
CA ARG A 75 -2.11 -5.30 -4.38
C ARG A 75 -3.54 -4.84 -4.55
N ILE A 76 -3.78 -3.81 -5.37
CA ILE A 76 -5.14 -3.29 -5.61
C ILE A 76 -5.96 -4.28 -6.44
N GLY A 77 -5.32 -5.20 -7.18
CA GLY A 77 -6.03 -6.13 -8.05
C GLY A 77 -5.56 -6.11 -9.50
N HIS A 78 -4.82 -5.09 -9.92
CA HIS A 78 -4.56 -4.78 -11.32
C HIS A 78 -3.44 -5.64 -11.95
N THR A 79 -3.58 -6.96 -11.85
CA THR A 79 -2.71 -7.90 -12.54
C THR A 79 -3.40 -8.45 -13.77
N ASN A 80 -2.69 -8.53 -14.90
CA ASN A 80 -3.23 -9.16 -16.10
C ASN A 80 -3.56 -10.63 -15.79
N LEU A 81 -2.75 -11.33 -15.02
CA LEU A 81 -3.00 -12.73 -14.69
C LEU A 81 -4.38 -12.97 -14.05
N THR A 82 -4.86 -12.10 -13.15
CA THR A 82 -6.19 -12.26 -12.53
C THR A 82 -7.33 -11.63 -13.34
N HIS A 83 -7.05 -10.73 -14.28
CA HIS A 83 -8.07 -9.97 -15.04
C HIS A 83 -8.16 -10.31 -16.54
N CYS A 84 -7.14 -10.93 -17.14
CA CYS A 84 -7.08 -11.25 -18.58
C CYS A 84 -8.30 -12.06 -18.99
N HIS A 85 -8.61 -13.06 -18.18
CA HIS A 85 -9.75 -13.95 -18.37
C HIS A 85 -11.08 -13.18 -18.39
N LEU A 86 -11.22 -12.13 -17.57
CA LEU A 86 -12.43 -11.30 -17.55
C LEU A 86 -12.56 -10.48 -18.84
N MET A 87 -11.45 -9.95 -19.34
CA MET A 87 -11.41 -9.16 -20.57
C MET A 87 -11.68 -10.03 -21.82
N LYS A 88 -11.14 -11.25 -21.82
CA LYS A 88 -11.31 -12.21 -22.91
C LYS A 88 -12.57 -13.07 -22.78
N LYS A 89 -13.31 -12.96 -21.67
CA LYS A 89 -14.45 -13.84 -21.31
C LYS A 89 -14.11 -15.34 -21.34
N GLU A 90 -12.85 -15.67 -21.01
CA GLU A 90 -12.36 -17.05 -20.93
C GLU A 90 -12.65 -17.66 -19.55
N ASN A 91 -12.17 -18.87 -19.27
CA ASN A 91 -12.22 -19.44 -17.93
C ASN A 91 -11.12 -18.85 -17.02
N PRO A 92 -11.36 -18.74 -15.71
CA PRO A 92 -10.35 -18.22 -14.78
C PRO A 92 -9.10 -19.11 -14.79
N PRO A 93 -7.90 -18.53 -14.78
CA PRO A 93 -6.67 -19.32 -14.81
C PRO A 93 -6.51 -20.09 -13.51
N VAL A 94 -6.00 -21.31 -13.64
CA VAL A 94 -5.74 -22.24 -12.54
C VAL A 94 -4.24 -22.35 -12.34
N CYS A 95 -3.79 -22.31 -11.08
CA CYS A 95 -2.39 -22.53 -10.74
C CYS A 95 -2.01 -23.98 -11.06
N SER A 96 -0.98 -24.20 -11.87
CA SER A 96 -0.49 -25.54 -12.20
C SER A 96 0.01 -26.35 -11.00
N ARG A 97 0.48 -25.67 -9.95
CA ARG A 97 1.00 -26.32 -8.73
C ARG A 97 -0.05 -26.53 -7.66
N CYS A 98 -0.93 -25.55 -7.46
CA CYS A 98 -1.90 -25.57 -6.37
C CYS A 98 -3.29 -26.06 -6.82
N ALA A 99 -3.50 -26.26 -8.12
CA ALA A 99 -4.76 -26.67 -8.73
C ALA A 99 -5.98 -25.80 -8.34
N CYS A 100 -5.74 -24.58 -7.88
CA CYS A 100 -6.76 -23.63 -7.45
C CYS A 100 -6.78 -22.39 -8.36
N ARG A 101 -7.90 -21.67 -8.35
CA ARG A 101 -8.05 -20.43 -9.12
C ARG A 101 -7.01 -19.40 -8.68
N ILE A 102 -6.37 -18.75 -9.64
CA ILE A 102 -5.34 -17.74 -9.33
C ILE A 102 -6.03 -16.44 -8.94
N THR A 103 -5.75 -15.98 -7.71
CA THR A 103 -6.22 -14.71 -7.16
C THR A 103 -5.02 -13.88 -6.67
N VAL A 104 -5.21 -12.59 -6.41
CA VAL A 104 -4.14 -11.74 -5.86
C VAL A 104 -3.67 -12.25 -4.50
N LYS A 105 -4.60 -12.77 -3.66
CA LYS A 105 -4.25 -13.44 -2.41
C LYS A 105 -3.39 -14.67 -2.66
N HIS A 106 -3.77 -15.48 -3.65
CA HIS A 106 -3.01 -16.68 -4.00
C HIS A 106 -1.57 -16.35 -4.40
N ILE A 107 -1.41 -15.31 -5.25
CA ILE A 107 -0.10 -14.83 -5.71
C ILE A 107 0.74 -14.26 -4.55
N LEU A 108 0.13 -13.50 -3.64
CA LEU A 108 0.85 -12.78 -2.60
C LEU A 108 1.04 -13.56 -1.29
N LYS A 109 0.30 -14.64 -1.03
CA LYS A 109 0.33 -15.33 0.27
C LYS A 109 0.34 -16.85 0.24
N GLU A 110 -0.23 -17.49 -0.78
CA GLU A 110 -0.56 -18.93 -0.70
C GLU A 110 0.29 -19.80 -1.62
N CYS A 111 0.71 -19.28 -2.78
CA CYS A 111 1.37 -20.09 -3.79
C CYS A 111 2.89 -20.09 -3.67
N HIS A 112 3.53 -21.23 -3.47
CA HIS A 112 5.00 -21.33 -3.34
C HIS A 112 5.76 -20.86 -4.60
N ILE A 113 5.14 -20.93 -5.78
CA ILE A 113 5.71 -20.36 -7.02
C ILE A 113 5.83 -18.83 -6.91
N TYR A 114 4.88 -18.21 -6.21
CA TYR A 114 4.71 -16.77 -6.14
C TYR A 114 4.97 -16.20 -4.74
N ILE A 115 5.22 -17.01 -3.71
CA ILE A 115 5.48 -16.58 -2.32
C ILE A 115 6.78 -15.77 -2.23
N HIS A 116 7.73 -15.98 -3.13
CA HIS A 116 8.88 -15.07 -3.27
C HIS A 116 8.47 -13.63 -3.63
N LEU A 117 7.24 -13.38 -4.10
CA LEU A 117 6.70 -12.04 -4.34
C LEU A 117 6.29 -11.32 -3.04
N SER A 118 6.07 -12.03 -1.91
CA SER A 118 5.77 -11.38 -0.63
C SER A 118 7.00 -10.93 0.15
N GLU A 119 8.18 -11.51 -0.12
CA GLU A 119 9.36 -11.41 0.76
C GLU A 119 10.71 -11.13 0.03
N ILE A 120 10.85 -10.12 -0.86
CA ILE A 120 12.13 -9.69 -1.55
C ILE A 120 12.39 -10.35 -2.94
N PRO A 121 12.98 -9.71 -3.99
CA PRO A 121 12.86 -8.39 -4.61
C PRO A 121 12.22 -8.40 -6.02
N PHE A 122 11.36 -7.42 -6.28
CA PHE A 122 10.50 -7.37 -7.48
C PHE A 122 11.20 -7.06 -8.81
N ALA A 123 12.49 -6.72 -8.81
CA ALA A 123 13.14 -6.22 -10.02
C ALA A 123 13.55 -7.29 -11.05
N ARG A 124 13.59 -8.59 -10.70
CA ARG A 124 14.22 -9.61 -11.59
C ARG A 124 13.26 -10.65 -12.19
N ILE A 125 12.04 -10.81 -11.66
CA ILE A 125 11.08 -11.84 -12.13
C ILE A 125 9.89 -11.22 -12.88
N LEU A 126 9.52 -9.97 -12.60
CA LEU A 126 8.38 -9.33 -13.28
C LEU A 126 8.66 -8.86 -14.72
N ILE A 127 9.92 -8.78 -15.14
CA ILE A 127 10.27 -8.36 -16.50
C ILE A 127 10.36 -9.57 -17.46
N SER A 128 10.47 -10.80 -16.94
CA SER A 128 10.67 -12.02 -17.74
C SER A 128 9.42 -12.89 -17.93
N SER A 129 8.36 -12.73 -17.13
CA SER A 129 7.12 -13.50 -17.31
C SER A 129 6.03 -12.69 -18.04
N PRO A 130 5.70 -13.02 -19.30
CA PRO A 130 4.63 -12.34 -20.05
C PRO A 130 3.25 -12.46 -19.39
N ALA A 131 3.05 -13.40 -18.46
CA ALA A 131 1.79 -13.64 -17.76
C ALA A 131 1.48 -12.60 -16.66
N LEU A 132 2.49 -11.91 -16.12
CA LEU A 132 2.35 -10.93 -15.01
C LEU A 132 2.50 -9.48 -15.47
N LYS A 133 2.39 -9.20 -16.76
CA LYS A 133 2.34 -7.82 -17.26
C LYS A 133 1.18 -7.07 -16.60
N MET A 134 1.36 -5.79 -16.31
CA MET A 134 0.26 -4.97 -15.82
C MET A 134 -0.76 -4.76 -16.93
N ILE A 135 -2.04 -4.63 -16.57
CA ILE A 135 -3.06 -4.12 -17.50
C ILE A 135 -2.69 -2.64 -17.72
N THR A 136 -2.29 -2.28 -18.94
CA THR A 136 -2.04 -0.90 -19.35
C THR A 136 -3.35 -0.18 -19.60
#